data_AF-A0A1T4SCW4-F1
#
_entry.id   AF-A0A1T4SCW4-F1
#
_cell.length_a   1.000
_cell.length_b   1.000
_cell.length_c   1.000
_cell.angle_alpha   90.00
_cell.angle_beta   90.00
_cell.angle_gamma   90.00
#
_symmetry.space_group_name_H-M   'P 1'
#
loop_
_entity.id
_entity.type
_entity.pdbx_description
1 polymer ?
#
loop_
_entity_poly.entity_id
_entity_poly.type
_entity_poly.pdbx_seq_one_letter_code
_entity_poly.pdbx_strand_id
1 'polypeptide(L)'
;MPDQIASPPQPVISVTIDAPAAVAPVSGTTPVPSVPSSGAPSTEVTAAATPMPGPPPKRAFPAPSDIPTQEGPRGVRFDFNDGCRVSLEPASQPWSVRLSDIDTGNILFETSLLSGRVQSSKRYFVHFRIEIGQKGSDQVFVHEYSAAGRDVLVQLPVGTLGDTLGWFPYAVKFKELHNCKLTVAMAEWLIPLFRDAYPDITFVNHEQVKPESFYATYNIGLFFDDKDNLLQPCDFRLVGLHRTAGYILGVDPTEAPPRLVYAGDARPIPEKYVCIAAQSTTQAKYWNNPTGWREIVEFLKRSGYRVICIDQKSTHGHGIIWNHIPYGAEDQTGDRPLQERARWLKHADFFIGLSSGLSWLAWAAGTPTVMISGFTHPLNEFHTPYRIANFHTCNSCWNDPAHRFDHKDFLWCPRHKNTDRQFECTRLITVEQIKTAIRRIPGFAEGAPAAPTV
;
A
#
# COMPACT_ATOMS: atom_id res chain seq x y z
N MET A 1 -40.27 -4.98 -37.49
CA MET A 1 -40.07 -4.69 -36.05
C MET A 1 -38.57 -4.68 -35.82
N PRO A 2 -37.95 -3.60 -35.36
CA PRO A 2 -36.53 -3.64 -35.00
C PRO A 2 -36.42 -4.28 -33.61
N ASP A 3 -35.64 -5.36 -33.54
CA ASP A 3 -35.33 -6.05 -32.30
C ASP A 3 -34.68 -5.08 -31.30
N GLN A 4 -35.33 -4.88 -30.15
CA GLN A 4 -34.74 -4.21 -29.02
C GLN A 4 -33.63 -5.11 -28.45
N ILE A 5 -32.39 -4.81 -28.84
CA ILE A 5 -31.21 -5.34 -28.15
C ILE A 5 -31.27 -4.81 -26.72
N ALA A 6 -31.60 -5.68 -25.77
CA ALA A 6 -31.56 -5.37 -24.35
C ALA A 6 -30.15 -4.88 -24.00
N SER A 7 -30.06 -3.70 -23.37
CA SER A 7 -28.78 -3.18 -22.92
C SER A 7 -28.14 -4.19 -21.94
N PRO A 8 -26.82 -4.44 -22.04
CA PRO A 8 -26.14 -5.35 -21.13
C PRO A 8 -26.36 -4.89 -19.68
N PRO A 9 -26.46 -5.83 -18.72
CA PRO A 9 -26.65 -5.48 -17.32
C PRO A 9 -25.55 -4.52 -16.88
N GLN A 10 -25.95 -3.37 -16.37
CA GLN A 10 -25.01 -2.37 -15.84
C GLN A 10 -24.27 -2.97 -14.63
N PRO A 11 -22.97 -2.68 -14.48
CA PRO A 11 -22.21 -3.15 -13.33
C PRO A 11 -22.90 -2.71 -12.04
N VAL A 12 -23.21 -3.66 -11.17
CA VAL A 12 -23.91 -3.39 -9.90
C VAL A 12 -22.98 -2.56 -9.02
N ILE A 13 -23.20 -1.25 -9.02
CA ILE A 13 -22.71 -0.37 -7.98
C ILE A 13 -23.63 -0.55 -6.76
N SER A 14 -23.10 -1.17 -5.70
CA SER A 14 -23.76 -1.15 -4.40
C SER A 14 -23.71 0.27 -3.82
N VAL A 15 -24.89 0.88 -3.66
CA VAL A 15 -25.07 2.18 -3.02
C VAL A 15 -25.78 1.97 -1.70
N THR A 16 -25.21 2.49 -0.61
CA THR A 16 -25.92 2.59 0.67
C THR A 16 -26.90 3.75 0.58
N ILE A 17 -28.19 3.45 0.58
CA ILE A 17 -29.26 4.44 0.69
C ILE A 17 -29.74 4.41 2.14
N ASP A 18 -29.26 5.35 2.95
CA ASP A 18 -29.83 5.58 4.28
C ASP A 18 -31.07 6.46 4.14
N ALA A 19 -32.25 5.84 4.18
CA ALA A 19 -33.51 6.53 4.40
C ALA A 19 -33.89 6.38 5.89
N PRO A 20 -34.35 7.44 6.59
CA PRO A 20 -34.80 7.29 7.97
C PRO A 20 -36.00 6.33 8.03
N ALA A 21 -35.90 5.31 8.88
CA ALA A 21 -36.95 4.34 9.11
C ALA A 21 -38.22 5.04 9.65
N ALA A 22 -39.35 4.81 9.00
CA ALA A 22 -40.66 5.21 9.51
C ALA A 22 -40.92 4.45 10.83
N VAL A 23 -41.19 5.21 11.89
CA VAL A 23 -41.58 4.68 13.21
C VAL A 23 -42.93 4.00 13.09
N ALA A 24 -42.99 2.70 13.40
CA ALA A 24 -44.23 1.95 13.57
C ALA A 24 -44.40 1.52 15.05
N PRO A 25 -45.64 1.50 15.58
CA PRO A 25 -45.90 1.55 17.01
C PRO A 25 -45.76 0.18 17.71
N VAL A 26 -45.41 0.27 18.98
CA VAL A 26 -45.25 -0.84 19.94
C VAL A 26 -46.61 -1.42 20.31
N SER A 27 -46.78 -2.73 20.12
CA SER A 27 -47.88 -3.51 20.72
C SER A 27 -47.27 -4.62 21.57
N GLY A 28 -47.51 -4.54 22.88
CA GLY A 28 -47.05 -5.52 23.85
C GLY A 28 -47.99 -6.70 24.00
N THR A 29 -47.44 -7.84 24.43
CA THR A 29 -48.18 -8.89 25.12
C THR A 29 -47.23 -9.70 26.02
N THR A 30 -47.67 -9.85 27.27
CA THR A 30 -47.09 -10.60 28.39
C THR A 30 -47.14 -12.13 28.20
N PRO A 31 -46.23 -12.92 28.79
CA PRO A 31 -46.31 -14.38 28.81
C PRO A 31 -46.94 -14.94 30.10
N VAL A 32 -47.56 -16.13 30.00
CA VAL A 32 -48.08 -16.95 31.12
C VAL A 32 -47.35 -18.32 31.12
N PRO A 33 -47.09 -18.96 32.28
CA PRO A 33 -46.08 -20.03 32.43
C PRO A 33 -46.68 -21.44 32.60
N SER A 34 -45.86 -22.49 32.38
CA SER A 34 -46.06 -23.83 32.94
C SER A 34 -44.78 -24.69 32.97
N VAL A 35 -44.74 -25.62 33.93
CA VAL A 35 -43.62 -26.34 34.59
C VAL A 35 -44.05 -27.84 34.69
N PRO A 36 -43.28 -28.87 35.13
CA PRO A 36 -41.89 -29.34 34.91
C PRO A 36 -41.81 -30.83 34.44
N SER A 37 -40.59 -31.37 34.19
CA SER A 37 -40.25 -32.76 34.59
C SER A 37 -38.74 -33.05 34.71
N SER A 38 -38.34 -33.40 35.94
CA SER A 38 -37.29 -34.31 36.46
C SER A 38 -36.00 -34.68 35.69
N GLY A 39 -34.86 -34.61 36.42
CA GLY A 39 -33.72 -35.55 36.28
C GLY A 39 -32.30 -34.95 36.40
N ALA A 40 -31.71 -34.96 37.60
CA ALA A 40 -30.34 -34.52 37.98
C ALA A 40 -29.23 -35.46 37.40
N PRO A 41 -27.89 -35.16 37.46
CA PRO A 41 -27.20 -34.30 38.42
C PRO A 41 -26.18 -33.25 37.91
N SER A 42 -25.96 -32.32 38.83
CA SER A 42 -25.05 -31.18 38.93
C SER A 42 -23.61 -31.37 38.45
N THR A 43 -23.17 -30.42 37.62
CA THR A 43 -21.77 -30.01 37.48
C THR A 43 -21.74 -28.49 37.60
N GLU A 44 -20.97 -27.96 38.55
CA GLU A 44 -20.76 -26.52 38.72
C GLU A 44 -20.09 -25.94 37.46
N VAL A 45 -20.85 -25.15 36.70
CA VAL A 45 -20.30 -24.34 35.61
C VAL A 45 -20.00 -22.96 36.18
N THR A 46 -18.72 -22.68 36.37
CA THR A 46 -18.23 -21.32 36.58
C THR A 46 -18.64 -20.49 35.37
N ALA A 47 -19.49 -19.49 35.61
CA ALA A 47 -19.91 -18.54 34.58
C ALA A 47 -18.68 -17.78 34.07
N ALA A 48 -18.21 -18.16 32.88
CA ALA A 48 -17.21 -17.39 32.15
C ALA A 48 -17.82 -16.03 31.81
N ALA A 49 -17.27 -14.97 32.41
CA ALA A 49 -17.63 -13.60 32.10
C ALA A 49 -17.47 -13.38 30.58
N THR A 50 -18.54 -12.88 29.96
CA THR A 50 -18.53 -12.48 28.56
C THR A 50 -17.44 -11.42 28.38
N PRO A 51 -16.42 -11.64 27.53
CA PRO A 51 -15.41 -10.61 27.31
C PRO A 51 -16.11 -9.39 26.70
N MET A 52 -15.97 -8.25 27.36
CA MET A 52 -16.42 -6.98 26.81
C MET A 52 -15.85 -6.82 25.39
N PRO A 53 -16.64 -6.35 24.41
CA PRO A 53 -16.10 -6.06 23.10
C PRO A 53 -14.98 -5.03 23.27
N GLY A 54 -13.78 -5.41 22.86
CA GLY A 54 -12.65 -4.50 22.80
C GLY A 54 -13.00 -3.29 21.92
N PRO A 55 -12.26 -2.17 22.06
CA PRO A 55 -12.49 -1.00 21.24
C PRO A 55 -12.47 -1.38 19.75
N PRO A 56 -13.36 -0.79 18.93
CA PRO A 56 -13.41 -1.09 17.51
C PRO A 56 -12.03 -0.85 16.89
N PRO A 57 -11.60 -1.69 15.94
CA PRO A 57 -10.28 -1.59 15.34
C PRO A 57 -10.07 -0.20 14.73
N LYS A 58 -8.94 0.45 15.04
CA LYS A 58 -8.54 1.73 14.45
C LYS A 58 -8.53 1.57 12.92
N ARG A 59 -9.24 2.45 12.20
CA ARG A 59 -9.23 2.45 10.72
C ARG A 59 -7.81 2.69 10.22
N ALA A 60 -7.45 2.05 9.10
CA ALA A 60 -6.14 2.25 8.46
C ALA A 60 -5.97 3.69 7.95
N PHE A 61 -7.08 4.33 7.54
CA PHE A 61 -7.12 5.69 7.05
C PHE A 61 -8.12 6.53 7.86
N PRO A 62 -7.84 7.81 8.11
CA PRO A 62 -8.84 8.80 8.49
C PRO A 62 -10.09 8.71 7.61
N ALA A 63 -11.26 8.79 8.24
CA ALA A 63 -12.54 8.78 7.56
C ALA A 63 -12.79 10.10 6.80
N PRO A 64 -13.53 10.09 5.69
CA PRO A 64 -14.02 11.34 5.10
C PRO A 64 -14.98 12.07 6.05
N SER A 65 -15.23 13.35 5.79
CA SER A 65 -16.26 14.11 6.52
C SER A 65 -17.63 13.43 6.39
N ASP A 66 -18.45 13.47 7.44
CA ASP A 66 -19.80 12.89 7.43
C ASP A 66 -20.76 13.57 6.44
N ILE A 67 -20.52 14.85 6.15
CA ILE A 67 -21.29 15.66 5.20
C ILE A 67 -20.40 15.92 3.98
N PRO A 68 -20.89 15.72 2.74
CA PRO A 68 -20.11 16.05 1.56
C PRO A 68 -19.68 17.51 1.52
N THR A 69 -18.43 17.75 1.15
CA THR A 69 -17.75 19.03 1.39
C THR A 69 -18.16 20.16 0.44
N GLN A 70 -18.66 19.84 -0.75
CA GLN A 70 -19.08 20.83 -1.75
C GLN A 70 -20.56 21.16 -1.65
N GLU A 71 -20.91 22.38 -2.04
CA GLU A 71 -22.27 22.90 -2.09
C GLU A 71 -22.77 22.98 -3.52
N GLY A 72 -23.98 22.48 -3.75
CA GLY A 72 -24.72 22.63 -4.99
C GLY A 72 -26.02 23.42 -4.77
N PRO A 73 -26.78 23.68 -5.84
CA PRO A 73 -28.06 24.38 -5.74
C PRO A 73 -29.07 23.56 -4.94
N ARG A 74 -30.06 24.26 -4.34
CA ARG A 74 -31.21 23.63 -3.64
C ARG A 74 -30.81 22.62 -2.55
N GLY A 75 -29.76 22.94 -1.78
CA GLY A 75 -29.34 22.10 -0.64
C GLY A 75 -28.59 20.82 -1.03
N VAL A 76 -28.29 20.62 -2.33
CA VAL A 76 -27.43 19.51 -2.78
C VAL A 76 -26.06 19.66 -2.14
N ARG A 77 -25.52 18.57 -1.58
CA ARG A 77 -24.13 18.47 -1.15
C ARG A 77 -23.45 17.35 -1.93
N PHE A 78 -22.21 17.55 -2.35
CA PHE A 78 -21.46 16.50 -3.04
C PHE A 78 -19.96 16.57 -2.73
N ASP A 79 -19.22 15.49 -2.98
CA ASP A 79 -17.76 15.48 -3.04
C ASP A 79 -17.24 14.18 -3.66
N PHE A 80 -15.91 14.03 -3.68
CA PHE A 80 -15.21 12.85 -4.17
C PHE A 80 -14.31 12.24 -3.09
N ASN A 81 -14.73 12.35 -1.83
CA ASN A 81 -14.01 11.83 -0.69
C ASN A 81 -14.43 10.38 -0.42
N ASP A 82 -13.53 9.42 -0.63
CA ASP A 82 -13.84 7.99 -0.55
C ASP A 82 -14.91 7.58 -1.59
N GLY A 83 -14.65 7.91 -2.86
CA GLY A 83 -15.60 7.75 -3.98
C GLY A 83 -16.49 8.99 -4.18
N CYS A 84 -17.43 8.92 -5.14
CA CYS A 84 -18.35 10.00 -5.47
C CYS A 84 -19.55 9.97 -4.52
N ARG A 85 -19.77 11.04 -3.75
CA ARG A 85 -20.85 11.15 -2.75
C ARG A 85 -21.78 12.30 -3.08
N VAL A 86 -23.09 12.09 -2.90
CA VAL A 86 -24.14 13.08 -3.06
C VAL A 86 -25.11 12.95 -1.89
N SER A 87 -25.47 14.07 -1.26
CA SER A 87 -26.53 14.15 -0.25
C SER A 87 -27.61 15.12 -0.71
N LEU A 88 -28.86 14.71 -0.52
CA LEU A 88 -30.05 15.41 -0.98
C LEU A 88 -31.00 15.67 0.19
N GLU A 89 -31.39 16.92 0.35
CA GLU A 89 -32.46 17.31 1.26
C GLU A 89 -33.84 16.82 0.77
N PRO A 90 -34.82 16.67 1.68
CA PRO A 90 -36.19 16.36 1.32
C PRO A 90 -36.80 17.31 0.30
N ALA A 91 -37.31 16.74 -0.80
CA ALA A 91 -38.05 17.45 -1.82
C ALA A 91 -39.48 16.91 -1.97
N SER A 92 -40.38 17.74 -2.48
CA SER A 92 -41.77 17.36 -2.77
C SER A 92 -41.89 16.42 -3.98
N GLN A 93 -40.90 16.46 -4.88
CA GLN A 93 -40.78 15.58 -6.04
C GLN A 93 -39.49 14.77 -5.92
N PRO A 94 -39.48 13.48 -6.33
CA PRO A 94 -38.26 12.68 -6.32
C PRO A 94 -37.15 13.32 -7.14
N TRP A 95 -35.96 13.37 -6.55
CA TRP A 95 -34.71 13.62 -7.25
C TRP A 95 -34.40 12.44 -8.17
N SER A 96 -33.91 12.71 -9.37
CA SER A 96 -33.20 11.74 -10.20
C SER A 96 -31.70 12.01 -10.08
N VAL A 97 -30.92 10.99 -9.74
CA VAL A 97 -29.46 11.08 -9.60
C VAL A 97 -28.82 10.09 -10.55
N ARG A 98 -27.86 10.56 -11.35
CA ARG A 98 -27.04 9.73 -12.22
C ARG A 98 -25.57 10.00 -11.98
N LEU A 99 -24.81 8.93 -11.80
CA LEU A 99 -23.35 8.94 -11.75
C LEU A 99 -22.83 8.27 -13.02
N SER A 100 -21.93 8.94 -13.73
CA SER A 100 -21.35 8.42 -14.97
C SER A 100 -19.83 8.56 -14.95
N ASP A 101 -19.14 7.75 -15.74
CA ASP A 101 -17.71 7.90 -16.02
C ASP A 101 -17.54 8.69 -17.32
N ILE A 102 -16.91 9.87 -17.22
CA ILE A 102 -16.71 10.79 -18.35
C ILE A 102 -15.80 10.15 -19.40
N ASP A 103 -14.78 9.41 -18.97
CA ASP A 103 -13.75 8.90 -19.88
C ASP A 103 -14.27 7.73 -20.73
N THR A 104 -15.21 6.96 -20.19
CA THR A 104 -15.80 5.80 -20.89
C THR A 104 -17.20 6.06 -21.43
N GLY A 105 -17.86 7.14 -21.01
CA GLY A 105 -19.24 7.46 -21.37
C GLY A 105 -20.29 6.54 -20.72
N ASN A 106 -19.89 5.66 -19.81
CA ASN A 106 -20.79 4.73 -19.16
C ASN A 106 -21.59 5.42 -18.05
N ILE A 107 -22.90 5.20 -18.05
CA ILE A 107 -23.72 5.39 -16.85
C ILE A 107 -23.31 4.28 -15.88
N LEU A 108 -22.88 4.67 -14.68
CA LEU A 108 -22.41 3.76 -13.65
C LEU A 108 -23.49 3.44 -12.62
N PHE A 109 -24.35 4.42 -12.36
CA PHE A 109 -25.46 4.29 -11.43
C PHE A 109 -26.54 5.32 -11.72
N GLU A 110 -27.81 4.93 -11.60
CA GLU A 110 -28.95 5.84 -11.70
C GLU A 110 -30.04 5.44 -10.69
N THR A 111 -30.60 6.42 -10.00
CA THR A 111 -31.65 6.17 -9.00
C THR A 111 -32.62 7.35 -8.87
N SER A 112 -33.72 7.14 -8.13
CA SER A 112 -34.64 8.19 -7.73
C SER A 112 -34.98 8.12 -6.24
N LEU A 113 -34.94 9.25 -5.54
CA LEU A 113 -35.17 9.36 -4.10
C LEU A 113 -35.76 10.71 -3.70
N LEU A 114 -36.56 10.75 -2.62
CA LEU A 114 -37.11 12.00 -2.07
C LEU A 114 -36.07 12.78 -1.24
N SER A 115 -35.14 12.07 -0.61
CA SER A 115 -34.04 12.57 0.22
C SER A 115 -33.07 11.43 0.50
N GLY A 116 -31.83 11.74 0.85
CA GLY A 116 -30.88 10.73 1.34
C GLY A 116 -29.50 10.89 0.73
N ARG A 117 -28.72 9.81 0.79
CA ARG A 117 -27.33 9.76 0.30
C ARG A 117 -27.19 8.78 -0.85
N VAL A 118 -26.34 9.15 -1.81
CA VAL A 118 -25.88 8.30 -2.91
C VAL A 118 -24.37 8.32 -2.88
N GLN A 119 -23.74 7.16 -2.92
CA GLN A 119 -22.29 7.02 -2.91
C GLN A 119 -21.87 5.89 -3.86
N SER A 120 -20.89 6.14 -4.74
CA SER A 120 -20.34 5.11 -5.63
C SER A 120 -19.81 3.92 -4.83
N SER A 121 -19.78 2.72 -5.41
CA SER A 121 -19.15 1.55 -4.76
C SER A 121 -17.63 1.59 -4.93
N LYS A 122 -17.18 2.08 -6.10
CA LYS A 122 -15.76 2.28 -6.42
C LYS A 122 -15.20 3.46 -5.62
N ARG A 123 -14.05 3.25 -4.99
CA ARG A 123 -13.32 4.20 -4.11
C ARG A 123 -12.02 4.73 -4.73
N TYR A 124 -11.54 4.10 -5.78
CA TYR A 124 -10.41 4.61 -6.57
C TYR A 124 -10.84 5.76 -7.51
N PHE A 125 -9.88 6.40 -8.16
CA PHE A 125 -10.13 7.47 -9.11
C PHE A 125 -11.00 6.99 -10.28
N VAL A 126 -12.13 7.67 -10.46
CA VAL A 126 -12.97 7.61 -11.65
C VAL A 126 -13.31 9.06 -11.98
N HIS A 127 -13.25 9.41 -13.26
CA HIS A 127 -13.55 10.75 -13.73
C HIS A 127 -15.07 10.96 -13.77
N PHE A 128 -15.67 11.08 -12.58
CA PHE A 128 -17.12 11.06 -12.41
C PHE A 128 -17.80 12.32 -12.95
N ARG A 129 -18.99 12.12 -13.54
CA ARG A 129 -20.01 13.15 -13.75
C ARG A 129 -21.22 12.86 -12.87
N ILE A 130 -21.67 13.88 -12.14
CA ILE A 130 -22.88 13.88 -11.32
C ILE A 130 -23.96 14.64 -12.08
N GLU A 131 -25.11 14.02 -12.27
CA GLU A 131 -26.29 14.67 -12.85
C GLU A 131 -27.46 14.52 -11.89
N ILE A 132 -28.10 15.64 -11.55
CA ILE A 132 -29.25 15.66 -10.64
C ILE A 132 -30.37 16.45 -11.31
N GLY A 133 -31.56 15.85 -11.33
CA GLY A 133 -32.79 16.46 -11.86
C GLY A 133 -34.00 16.16 -11.00
N GLN A 134 -35.18 16.62 -11.44
CA GLN A 134 -36.48 16.22 -10.89
C GLN A 134 -37.37 15.74 -12.03
N LYS A 135 -38.26 14.78 -11.74
CA LYS A 135 -39.14 14.19 -12.75
C LYS A 135 -40.07 15.28 -13.34
N GLY A 136 -39.93 15.57 -14.63
CA GLY A 136 -40.71 16.59 -15.34
C GLY A 136 -40.11 18.00 -15.35
N SER A 137 -38.88 18.20 -14.87
CA SER A 137 -38.12 19.46 -15.02
C SER A 137 -36.81 19.25 -15.78
N ASP A 138 -36.21 20.35 -16.22
CA ASP A 138 -34.83 20.35 -16.71
C ASP A 138 -33.84 19.93 -15.62
N GLN A 139 -32.63 19.57 -16.06
CA GLN A 139 -31.50 19.19 -15.22
C GLN A 139 -31.16 20.29 -14.21
N VAL A 140 -31.20 19.96 -12.92
CA VAL A 140 -31.04 20.92 -11.82
C VAL A 140 -29.57 21.19 -11.52
N PHE A 141 -28.72 20.16 -11.68
CA PHE A 141 -27.30 20.25 -11.36
C PHE A 141 -26.51 19.27 -12.21
N VAL A 142 -25.36 19.75 -12.71
CA VAL A 142 -24.35 18.96 -13.40
C VAL A 142 -23.01 19.32 -12.80
N HIS A 143 -22.24 18.32 -12.39
CA HIS A 143 -20.87 18.53 -12.00
C HIS A 143 -19.99 17.43 -12.58
N GLU A 144 -19.05 17.85 -13.40
CA GLU A 144 -17.98 17.00 -13.91
C GLU A 144 -16.77 17.14 -12.99
N TYR A 145 -16.16 16.02 -12.64
CA TYR A 145 -15.02 16.03 -11.74
C TYR A 145 -13.91 16.93 -12.30
N SER A 146 -13.46 17.90 -11.51
CA SER A 146 -12.33 18.75 -11.86
C SER A 146 -11.56 19.14 -10.61
N ALA A 147 -10.36 18.59 -10.44
CA ALA A 147 -9.52 18.84 -9.28
C ALA A 147 -8.57 20.05 -9.45
N ALA A 148 -8.60 20.72 -10.60
CA ALA A 148 -7.73 21.86 -10.89
C ALA A 148 -7.91 22.96 -9.83
N GLY A 149 -6.83 23.33 -9.14
CA GLY A 149 -6.82 24.32 -8.07
C GLY A 149 -7.59 23.94 -6.80
N ARG A 150 -8.14 22.73 -6.70
CA ARG A 150 -8.89 22.23 -5.54
C ARG A 150 -8.03 21.39 -4.62
N ASP A 151 -8.39 21.35 -3.34
CA ASP A 151 -7.70 20.57 -2.32
C ASP A 151 -8.01 19.08 -2.46
N VAL A 152 -6.96 18.27 -2.70
CA VAL A 152 -7.05 16.82 -2.84
C VAL A 152 -6.15 16.15 -1.82
N LEU A 153 -6.68 15.12 -1.16
CA LEU A 153 -5.96 14.30 -0.20
C LEU A 153 -5.58 12.94 -0.81
N VAL A 154 -4.32 12.55 -0.71
CA VAL A 154 -3.88 11.17 -0.93
C VAL A 154 -3.36 10.61 0.40
N GLN A 155 -3.92 9.49 0.85
CA GLN A 155 -3.55 8.86 2.12
C GLN A 155 -2.72 7.60 1.86
N LEU A 156 -1.54 7.54 2.47
CA LEU A 156 -0.65 6.38 2.47
C LEU A 156 -0.64 5.75 3.86
N PRO A 157 -0.78 4.42 3.99
CA PRO A 157 -0.90 3.77 5.28
C PRO A 157 0.40 3.89 6.08
N VAL A 158 0.27 3.91 7.40
CA VAL A 158 1.42 3.94 8.30
C VAL A 158 1.96 2.52 8.49
N GLY A 159 3.22 2.27 8.11
CA GLY A 159 3.85 0.98 8.40
C GLY A 159 5.21 0.76 7.75
N THR A 160 5.26 0.72 6.44
CA THR A 160 6.39 0.18 5.67
C THR A 160 7.05 1.26 4.81
N LEU A 161 8.37 1.43 4.99
CA LEU A 161 9.18 2.40 4.23
C LEU A 161 9.07 2.21 2.72
N GLY A 162 9.15 0.95 2.26
CA GLY A 162 9.17 0.63 0.82
C GLY A 162 7.86 0.98 0.12
N ASP A 163 6.73 0.75 0.78
CA ASP A 163 5.42 1.00 0.22
C ASP A 163 5.21 2.50 -0.03
N THR A 164 5.57 3.36 0.94
CA THR A 164 5.51 4.81 0.77
C THR A 164 6.43 5.30 -0.35
N LEU A 165 7.67 4.81 -0.40
CA LEU A 165 8.63 5.18 -1.46
C LEU A 165 8.15 4.72 -2.85
N GLY A 166 7.48 3.58 -2.94
CA GLY A 166 6.90 3.08 -4.18
C GLY A 166 5.63 3.81 -4.61
N TRP A 167 4.78 4.24 -3.67
CA TRP A 167 3.47 4.83 -3.97
C TRP A 167 3.46 6.35 -4.12
N PHE A 168 4.27 7.05 -3.32
CA PHE A 168 4.28 8.52 -3.31
C PHE A 168 4.51 9.17 -4.70
N PRO A 169 5.39 8.65 -5.57
CA PRO A 169 5.56 9.19 -6.94
C PRO A 169 4.27 9.26 -7.75
N TYR A 170 3.32 8.33 -7.54
CA TYR A 170 2.04 8.35 -8.25
C TYR A 170 1.11 9.46 -7.76
N ALA A 171 1.21 9.85 -6.48
CA ALA A 171 0.51 11.03 -5.97
C ALA A 171 1.03 12.31 -6.63
N VAL A 172 2.36 12.40 -6.87
CA VAL A 172 2.97 13.50 -7.61
C VAL A 172 2.43 13.55 -9.05
N LYS A 173 2.41 12.41 -9.76
CA LYS A 173 1.82 12.32 -11.10
C LYS A 173 0.35 12.75 -11.12
N PHE A 174 -0.43 12.39 -10.10
CA PHE A 174 -1.83 12.80 -9.99
C PHE A 174 -1.95 14.32 -9.87
N LYS A 175 -1.13 14.94 -9.01
CA LYS A 175 -1.06 16.39 -8.88
C LYS A 175 -0.72 17.06 -10.21
N GLU A 176 0.29 16.56 -10.91
CA GLU A 176 0.74 17.12 -12.20
C GLU A 176 -0.33 16.99 -13.28
N LEU A 177 -0.98 15.83 -13.37
CA LEU A 177 -2.04 15.57 -14.35
C LEU A 177 -3.28 16.45 -14.13
N HIS A 178 -3.71 16.60 -12.87
CA HIS A 178 -4.96 17.28 -12.54
C HIS A 178 -4.80 18.72 -12.05
N ASN A 179 -3.56 19.21 -11.92
CA ASN A 179 -3.21 20.54 -11.41
C ASN A 179 -3.91 20.88 -10.07
N CYS A 180 -3.98 19.90 -9.16
CA CYS A 180 -4.65 20.06 -7.86
C CYS A 180 -3.72 20.58 -6.77
N LYS A 181 -4.30 21.05 -5.66
CA LYS A 181 -3.57 21.35 -4.42
C LYS A 181 -3.46 20.07 -3.61
N LEU A 182 -2.34 19.37 -3.77
CA LEU A 182 -2.15 18.06 -3.16
C LEU A 182 -1.71 18.15 -1.69
N THR A 183 -2.43 17.44 -0.84
CA THR A 183 -1.98 17.03 0.49
C THR A 183 -1.72 15.53 0.50
N VAL A 184 -0.58 15.10 1.03
CA VAL A 184 -0.26 13.69 1.25
C VAL A 184 -0.19 13.40 2.75
N ALA A 185 -1.06 12.51 3.21
CA ALA A 185 -1.03 11.99 4.57
C ALA A 185 -0.20 10.71 4.62
N MET A 186 0.79 10.65 5.52
CA MET A 186 1.70 9.50 5.68
C MET A 186 2.23 9.41 7.11
N ALA A 187 3.12 8.46 7.39
CA ALA A 187 3.76 8.39 8.70
C ALA A 187 4.69 9.59 8.94
N GLU A 188 4.63 10.21 10.12
CA GLU A 188 5.34 11.45 10.43
C GLU A 188 6.86 11.36 10.21
N TRP A 189 7.46 10.23 10.57
CA TRP A 189 8.90 9.98 10.42
C TRP A 189 9.37 9.90 8.95
N LEU A 190 8.46 9.79 7.98
CA LEU A 190 8.78 9.81 6.54
C LEU A 190 8.75 11.22 5.95
N ILE A 191 8.00 12.15 6.55
CA ILE A 191 7.79 13.49 6.00
C ILE A 191 9.11 14.25 5.75
N PRO A 192 10.09 14.24 6.67
CA PRO A 192 11.36 14.93 6.46
C PRO A 192 12.18 14.42 5.26
N LEU A 193 11.86 13.23 4.72
CA LEU A 193 12.53 12.68 3.54
C LEU A 193 12.07 13.36 2.23
N PHE A 194 10.88 13.98 2.21
CA PHE A 194 10.26 14.50 0.99
C PHE A 194 9.95 16.00 1.03
N ARG A 195 9.60 16.55 2.20
CA ARG A 195 9.00 17.90 2.33
C ARG A 195 9.75 18.97 1.54
N ASP A 196 11.06 19.08 1.73
CA ASP A 196 11.85 20.15 1.11
C ASP A 196 12.14 19.87 -0.38
N ALA A 197 12.05 18.61 -0.81
CA ALA A 197 12.13 18.27 -2.22
C ALA A 197 10.83 18.66 -2.97
N TYR A 198 9.68 18.63 -2.31
CA TYR A 198 8.36 18.89 -2.93
C TYR A 198 7.64 20.06 -2.24
N PRO A 199 8.10 21.31 -2.46
CA PRO A 199 7.60 22.49 -1.74
C PRO A 199 6.15 22.85 -2.05
N ASP A 200 5.61 22.31 -3.13
CA ASP A 200 4.24 22.50 -3.63
C ASP A 200 3.28 21.38 -3.20
N ILE A 201 3.72 20.46 -2.36
CA ILE A 201 2.91 19.39 -1.75
C ILE A 201 2.86 19.62 -0.24
N THR A 202 1.66 19.58 0.34
CA THR A 202 1.49 19.62 1.79
C THR A 202 1.63 18.21 2.37
N PHE A 203 2.49 18.02 3.36
CA PHE A 203 2.69 16.73 4.02
C PHE A 203 2.17 16.78 5.46
N VAL A 204 1.33 15.82 5.83
CA VAL A 204 0.73 15.72 7.17
C VAL A 204 0.79 14.29 7.69
N ASN A 205 0.69 14.11 9.00
CA ASN A 205 0.37 12.79 9.57
C ASN A 205 -1.16 12.56 9.56
N HIS A 206 -1.60 11.33 9.83
CA HIS A 206 -3.03 10.97 9.79
C HIS A 206 -3.86 11.74 10.82
N GLU A 207 -3.27 12.09 11.97
CA GLU A 207 -3.93 12.85 13.04
C GLU A 207 -4.15 14.34 12.68
N GLN A 208 -3.39 14.87 11.72
CA GLN A 208 -3.49 16.25 11.23
C GLN A 208 -4.47 16.43 10.06
N VAL A 209 -5.01 15.34 9.51
CA VAL A 209 -5.97 15.39 8.41
C VAL A 209 -7.26 16.08 8.87
N LYS A 210 -7.73 17.04 8.06
CA LYS A 210 -9.00 17.76 8.23
C LYS A 210 -9.95 17.39 7.09
N PRO A 211 -10.73 16.31 7.21
CA PRO A 211 -11.49 15.72 6.10
C PRO A 211 -12.45 16.70 5.40
N GLU A 212 -12.98 17.68 6.14
CA GLU A 212 -13.89 18.72 5.66
C GLU A 212 -13.27 19.68 4.66
N SER A 213 -11.93 19.72 4.56
CA SER A 213 -11.20 20.66 3.68
C SER A 213 -11.06 20.15 2.24
N PHE A 214 -11.32 18.86 1.99
CA PHE A 214 -10.93 18.23 0.72
C PHE A 214 -12.12 18.10 -0.24
N TYR A 215 -11.85 18.38 -1.50
CA TYR A 215 -12.74 18.11 -2.62
C TYR A 215 -12.76 16.62 -2.98
N ALA A 216 -11.59 15.96 -2.93
CA ALA A 216 -11.44 14.54 -3.21
C ALA A 216 -10.41 13.90 -2.28
N THR A 217 -10.61 12.61 -1.97
CA THR A 217 -9.69 11.82 -1.13
C THR A 217 -9.50 10.43 -1.72
N TYR A 218 -8.24 10.01 -1.86
CA TYR A 218 -7.87 8.68 -2.35
C TYR A 218 -7.00 7.93 -1.34
N ASN A 219 -7.41 6.70 -1.02
CA ASN A 219 -6.71 5.82 -0.09
C ASN A 219 -5.87 4.81 -0.87
N ILE A 220 -4.55 4.88 -0.74
CA ILE A 220 -3.63 3.95 -1.41
C ILE A 220 -3.33 2.80 -0.46
N GLY A 221 -3.42 1.56 -0.92
CA GLY A 221 -3.12 0.42 -0.07
C GLY A 221 -3.07 -0.90 -0.81
N LEU A 222 -2.83 -1.96 -0.04
CA LEU A 222 -2.87 -3.35 -0.50
C LEU A 222 -4.17 -3.99 -0.01
N PHE A 223 -5.15 -4.12 -0.91
CA PHE A 223 -6.47 -4.63 -0.57
C PHE A 223 -6.58 -6.12 -0.95
N PHE A 224 -6.17 -7.01 -0.05
CA PHE A 224 -6.09 -8.46 -0.33
C PHE A 224 -7.42 -9.14 -0.64
N ASP A 225 -8.49 -8.69 0.02
CA ASP A 225 -9.81 -9.34 -0.01
C ASP A 225 -10.83 -8.56 -0.87
N ASP A 226 -10.36 -7.64 -1.72
CA ASP A 226 -11.18 -6.79 -2.59
C ASP A 226 -11.59 -7.51 -3.88
N LYS A 227 -12.39 -8.58 -3.74
CA LYS A 227 -12.79 -9.45 -4.86
C LYS A 227 -13.61 -8.72 -5.94
N ASP A 228 -14.38 -7.73 -5.53
CA ASP A 228 -15.25 -6.95 -6.41
C ASP A 228 -14.55 -5.71 -6.99
N ASN A 229 -13.25 -5.56 -6.73
CA ASN A 229 -12.43 -4.41 -7.16
C ASN A 229 -13.11 -3.09 -6.79
N LEU A 230 -13.46 -2.90 -5.52
CA LEU A 230 -14.11 -1.69 -5.02
C LEU A 230 -13.07 -0.63 -4.63
N LEU A 231 -11.96 -1.06 -4.05
CA LEU A 231 -10.91 -0.19 -3.49
C LEU A 231 -9.75 0.00 -4.46
N GLN A 232 -9.52 -0.98 -5.34
CA GLN A 232 -8.53 -0.94 -6.40
C GLN A 232 -9.13 -1.44 -7.72
N PRO A 233 -8.71 -0.95 -8.90
CA PRO A 233 -9.28 -1.39 -10.18
C PRO A 233 -8.99 -2.86 -10.52
N CYS A 234 -7.88 -3.39 -10.00
CA CYS A 234 -7.48 -4.78 -10.13
C CYS A 234 -6.60 -5.18 -8.94
N ASP A 235 -6.45 -6.48 -8.72
CA ASP A 235 -5.60 -7.02 -7.66
C ASP A 235 -4.14 -6.56 -7.82
N PHE A 236 -3.58 -5.93 -6.79
CA PHE A 236 -2.18 -5.46 -6.80
C PHE A 236 -1.17 -6.55 -7.14
N ARG A 237 -1.47 -7.83 -6.87
CA ARG A 237 -0.58 -8.96 -7.17
C ARG A 237 -0.37 -9.15 -8.67
N LEU A 238 -1.33 -8.69 -9.49
CA LEU A 238 -1.27 -8.72 -10.95
C LEU A 238 -0.31 -7.68 -11.52
N VAL A 239 -0.32 -6.47 -10.95
CA VAL A 239 0.37 -5.30 -11.51
C VAL A 239 1.66 -4.92 -10.77
N GLY A 240 1.88 -5.52 -9.60
CA GLY A 240 2.99 -5.24 -8.70
C GLY A 240 2.58 -4.31 -7.56
N LEU A 241 3.25 -4.50 -6.41
CA LEU A 241 2.95 -3.81 -5.14
C LEU A 241 2.84 -2.30 -5.29
N HIS A 242 3.75 -1.69 -6.04
CA HIS A 242 3.85 -0.23 -6.15
C HIS A 242 2.96 0.34 -7.24
N ARG A 243 2.87 -0.33 -8.40
CA ARG A 243 2.11 0.18 -9.55
C ARG A 243 0.62 0.26 -9.31
N THR A 244 0.09 -0.54 -8.38
CA THR A 244 -1.32 -0.45 -7.95
C THR A 244 -1.73 0.97 -7.57
N ALA A 245 -0.82 1.78 -7.00
CA ALA A 245 -1.11 3.18 -6.70
C ALA A 245 -1.39 4.01 -7.96
N GLY A 246 -0.68 3.75 -9.05
CA GLY A 246 -0.95 4.38 -10.35
C GLY A 246 -2.33 4.01 -10.90
N TYR A 247 -2.72 2.73 -10.76
CA TYR A 247 -4.07 2.27 -11.13
C TYR A 247 -5.15 2.89 -10.24
N ILE A 248 -4.96 2.93 -8.92
CA ILE A 248 -5.91 3.55 -7.98
C ILE A 248 -6.09 5.04 -8.27
N LEU A 249 -5.03 5.74 -8.66
CA LEU A 249 -5.07 7.18 -8.98
C LEU A 249 -5.40 7.48 -10.45
N GLY A 250 -5.51 6.48 -11.32
CA GLY A 250 -5.79 6.68 -12.75
C GLY A 250 -4.66 7.41 -13.51
N VAL A 251 -3.41 7.24 -13.10
CA VAL A 251 -2.23 7.87 -13.73
C VAL A 251 -1.34 6.84 -14.41
N ASP A 252 -0.36 7.30 -15.20
CA ASP A 252 0.64 6.43 -15.82
C ASP A 252 1.30 5.50 -14.76
N PRO A 253 1.15 4.16 -14.90
CA PRO A 253 1.63 3.19 -13.92
C PRO A 253 3.15 2.96 -13.97
N THR A 254 3.86 3.58 -14.92
CA THR A 254 5.33 3.49 -14.99
C THR A 254 5.96 3.97 -13.68
N GLU A 255 6.78 3.13 -13.07
CA GLU A 255 7.48 3.45 -11.82
C GLU A 255 8.48 4.59 -12.00
N ALA A 256 8.65 5.40 -10.95
CA ALA A 256 9.67 6.46 -10.91
C ALA A 256 10.17 6.64 -9.47
N PRO A 257 11.47 6.86 -9.24
CA PRO A 257 11.98 7.11 -7.90
C PRO A 257 11.52 8.50 -7.39
N PRO A 258 11.14 8.64 -6.11
CA PRO A 258 10.90 9.95 -5.53
C PRO A 258 12.21 10.72 -5.33
N ARG A 259 12.14 12.05 -5.37
CA ARG A 259 13.25 12.93 -4.96
C ARG A 259 13.39 12.88 -3.44
N LEU A 260 14.62 12.74 -2.98
CA LEU A 260 14.93 12.63 -1.55
C LEU A 260 15.62 13.88 -1.02
N VAL A 261 15.35 14.18 0.25
CA VAL A 261 16.14 15.10 1.07
C VAL A 261 17.23 14.30 1.78
N TYR A 262 18.46 14.80 1.74
CA TYR A 262 19.64 14.15 2.35
C TYR A 262 20.13 14.94 3.56
N ALA A 263 20.72 14.24 4.54
CA ALA A 263 21.36 14.88 5.70
C ALA A 263 22.72 15.47 5.33
N GLY A 264 22.72 16.50 4.48
CA GLY A 264 23.92 17.05 3.83
C GLY A 264 24.40 16.22 2.63
N ASP A 265 25.47 16.69 2.00
CA ASP A 265 26.02 16.11 0.74
C ASP A 265 27.43 15.52 0.89
N ALA A 266 27.98 15.54 2.10
CA ALA A 266 29.31 14.99 2.35
C ALA A 266 29.26 13.46 2.36
N ARG A 267 30.21 12.85 1.63
CA ARG A 267 30.44 11.41 1.66
C ARG A 267 30.69 10.95 3.11
N PRO A 268 30.01 9.91 3.62
CA PRO A 268 30.21 9.45 5.00
C PRO A 268 31.62 8.96 5.31
N ILE A 269 32.25 8.26 4.36
CA ILE A 269 33.61 7.73 4.47
C ILE A 269 34.34 7.86 3.13
N PRO A 270 35.65 8.17 3.10
CA PRO A 270 36.37 8.44 1.87
C PRO A 270 36.59 7.19 1.02
N GLU A 271 36.69 6.00 1.61
CA GLU A 271 36.96 4.77 0.88
C GLU A 271 35.77 4.32 0.02
N LYS A 272 36.02 3.41 -0.93
CA LYS A 272 34.95 2.72 -1.66
C LYS A 272 34.17 1.82 -0.70
N TYR A 273 32.85 1.88 -0.78
CA TYR A 273 32.01 1.06 0.08
C TYR A 273 30.71 0.62 -0.59
N VAL A 274 30.21 -0.49 -0.09
CA VAL A 274 28.92 -1.07 -0.46
C VAL A 274 28.04 -1.07 0.78
N CYS A 275 26.80 -0.59 0.64
CA CYS A 275 25.81 -0.74 1.68
C CYS A 275 25.07 -2.08 1.52
N ILE A 276 24.79 -2.74 2.64
CA ILE A 276 23.97 -3.94 2.68
C ILE A 276 22.80 -3.80 3.65
N ALA A 277 21.70 -4.49 3.36
CA ALA A 277 20.56 -4.65 4.27
C ALA A 277 20.12 -6.12 4.29
N ALA A 278 20.32 -6.78 5.43
CA ALA A 278 20.05 -8.19 5.63
C ALA A 278 18.76 -8.45 6.43
N GLN A 279 18.09 -7.41 6.96
CA GLN A 279 16.89 -7.56 7.78
C GLN A 279 15.60 -7.27 6.99
N SER A 280 14.51 -7.92 7.40
CA SER A 280 13.17 -7.73 6.82
C SER A 280 12.05 -8.13 7.79
N THR A 281 10.80 -7.87 7.43
CA THR A 281 9.62 -8.03 8.31
C THR A 281 9.09 -9.46 8.42
N THR A 282 9.49 -10.36 7.52
CA THR A 282 9.12 -11.79 7.53
C THR A 282 10.29 -12.62 7.04
N GLN A 283 10.46 -13.84 7.58
CA GLN A 283 11.56 -14.74 7.23
C GLN A 283 11.61 -15.08 5.74
N ALA A 284 10.45 -15.10 5.06
CA ALA A 284 10.38 -15.39 3.64
C ALA A 284 11.13 -14.37 2.77
N LYS A 285 11.27 -13.12 3.24
CA LYS A 285 12.00 -12.05 2.56
C LYS A 285 13.51 -12.13 2.78
N TYR A 286 13.99 -12.88 3.76
CA TYR A 286 15.42 -13.03 4.02
C TYR A 286 16.08 -13.86 2.92
N TRP A 287 17.37 -13.61 2.70
CA TRP A 287 18.21 -14.53 1.94
C TRP A 287 18.60 -15.69 2.84
N ASN A 288 17.83 -16.77 2.79
CA ASN A 288 17.96 -17.92 3.70
C ASN A 288 19.12 -18.88 3.31
N ASN A 289 20.04 -18.48 2.42
CA ASN A 289 21.20 -19.30 2.10
C ASN A 289 22.16 -19.34 3.32
N PRO A 290 22.53 -20.51 3.85
CA PRO A 290 23.27 -20.63 5.11
C PRO A 290 24.62 -19.91 5.16
N THR A 291 25.33 -19.83 4.03
CA THR A 291 26.65 -19.17 3.96
C THR A 291 26.63 -17.87 3.17
N GLY A 292 25.48 -17.53 2.59
CA GLY A 292 25.32 -16.49 1.58
C GLY A 292 25.94 -15.15 1.97
N TRP A 293 25.41 -14.55 3.04
CA TRP A 293 25.85 -13.22 3.48
C TRP A 293 27.32 -13.19 3.91
N ARG A 294 27.82 -14.24 4.58
CA ARG A 294 29.22 -14.32 5.00
C ARG A 294 30.16 -14.32 3.79
N GLU A 295 29.88 -15.17 2.81
CA GLU A 295 30.73 -15.30 1.62
C GLU A 295 30.67 -14.05 0.73
N ILE A 296 29.52 -13.38 0.63
CA ILE A 296 29.44 -12.15 -0.16
C ILE A 296 30.18 -10.98 0.51
N VAL A 297 30.11 -10.86 1.84
CA VAL A 297 30.90 -9.86 2.59
C VAL A 297 32.40 -10.09 2.37
N GLU A 298 32.86 -11.34 2.46
CA GLU A 298 34.26 -11.69 2.21
C GLU A 298 34.69 -11.36 0.76
N PHE A 299 33.86 -11.71 -0.22
CA PHE A 299 34.10 -11.39 -1.62
C PHE A 299 34.23 -9.88 -1.87
N LEU A 300 33.33 -9.08 -1.31
CA LEU A 300 33.37 -7.62 -1.45
C LEU A 300 34.62 -7.02 -0.81
N LYS A 301 35.01 -7.50 0.38
CA LYS A 301 36.25 -7.05 1.05
C LYS A 301 37.50 -7.40 0.25
N ARG A 302 37.59 -8.61 -0.29
CA ARG A 302 38.70 -9.00 -1.20
C ARG A 302 38.74 -8.14 -2.47
N SER A 303 37.58 -7.64 -2.89
CA SER A 303 37.47 -6.70 -4.02
C SER A 303 37.76 -5.25 -3.64
N GLY A 304 38.24 -4.99 -2.42
CA GLY A 304 38.66 -3.66 -1.97
C GLY A 304 37.55 -2.76 -1.40
N TYR A 305 36.35 -3.31 -1.15
CA TYR A 305 35.24 -2.55 -0.58
C TYR A 305 35.18 -2.65 0.94
N ARG A 306 34.87 -1.52 1.59
CA ARG A 306 34.24 -1.54 2.91
C ARG A 306 32.78 -1.99 2.77
N VAL A 307 32.30 -2.81 3.70
CA VAL A 307 30.95 -3.40 3.62
C VAL A 307 30.15 -2.94 4.82
N ILE A 308 29.15 -2.09 4.59
CA ILE A 308 28.45 -1.34 5.64
C ILE A 308 27.02 -1.86 5.78
N CYS A 309 26.69 -2.44 6.93
CA CYS A 309 25.32 -2.86 7.23
C CYS A 309 24.51 -1.67 7.77
N ILE A 310 23.41 -1.32 7.09
CA ILE A 310 22.59 -0.14 7.43
C ILE A 310 21.17 -0.49 7.89
N ASP A 311 20.93 -1.74 8.27
CA ASP A 311 19.64 -2.20 8.80
C ASP A 311 19.21 -1.40 10.04
N GLN A 312 17.90 -1.26 10.25
CA GLN A 312 17.40 -0.62 11.48
C GLN A 312 17.80 -1.41 12.75
N LYS A 313 17.89 -2.74 12.64
CA LYS A 313 18.22 -3.64 13.75
C LYS A 313 19.43 -4.48 13.39
N SER A 314 20.36 -4.65 14.31
CA SER A 314 21.46 -5.60 14.14
C SER A 314 21.02 -7.06 14.30
N THR A 315 19.89 -7.30 14.96
CA THR A 315 19.31 -8.64 15.16
C THR A 315 17.78 -8.57 15.09
N HIS A 316 17.16 -9.41 14.27
CA HIS A 316 15.71 -9.51 14.17
C HIS A 316 15.27 -10.95 13.83
N GLY A 317 14.15 -11.36 14.40
CA GLY A 317 13.68 -12.74 14.34
C GLY A 317 12.43 -12.96 15.18
N HIS A 318 12.02 -14.22 15.24
CA HIS A 318 10.87 -14.65 16.03
C HIS A 318 11.09 -16.07 16.55
N GLY A 319 10.70 -16.31 17.80
CA GLY A 319 10.86 -17.61 18.46
C GLY A 319 12.33 -18.01 18.54
N ILE A 320 12.68 -19.12 17.90
CA ILE A 320 14.05 -19.65 17.84
C ILE A 320 14.80 -19.28 16.56
N ILE A 321 14.15 -18.60 15.61
CA ILE A 321 14.75 -18.19 14.34
C ILE A 321 15.16 -16.72 14.42
N TRP A 322 16.47 -16.48 14.41
CA TRP A 322 17.06 -15.15 14.53
C TRP A 322 18.08 -14.91 13.43
N ASN A 323 18.02 -13.70 12.86
CA ASN A 323 18.93 -13.25 11.83
C ASN A 323 19.76 -12.10 12.41
N HIS A 324 21.08 -12.21 12.28
CA HIS A 324 22.03 -11.23 12.79
C HIS A 324 22.66 -10.45 11.64
N ILE A 325 23.21 -9.28 11.95
CA ILE A 325 24.13 -8.57 11.07
C ILE A 325 25.16 -9.55 10.48
N PRO A 326 25.37 -9.53 9.15
CA PRO A 326 26.34 -10.41 8.52
C PRO A 326 27.75 -10.30 9.13
N TYR A 327 28.35 -11.44 9.47
CA TYR A 327 29.70 -11.47 10.00
C TYR A 327 30.68 -10.77 9.05
N GLY A 328 31.50 -9.88 9.60
CA GLY A 328 32.46 -9.08 8.87
C GLY A 328 31.91 -7.78 8.29
N ALA A 329 30.59 -7.57 8.22
CA ALA A 329 30.05 -6.26 7.87
C ALA A 329 30.31 -5.25 9.01
N GLU A 330 30.56 -4.01 8.64
CA GLU A 330 30.70 -2.91 9.59
C GLU A 330 29.32 -2.47 10.08
N ASP A 331 29.20 -2.21 11.37
CA ASP A 331 27.94 -1.90 12.01
C ASP A 331 27.61 -0.40 11.87
N GLN A 332 26.68 -0.08 10.97
CA GLN A 332 25.97 1.20 10.92
C GLN A 332 24.47 1.00 11.13
N THR A 333 24.10 -0.08 11.82
CA THR A 333 22.70 -0.38 12.13
C THR A 333 22.12 0.61 13.12
N GLY A 334 20.82 0.48 13.41
CA GLY A 334 20.11 1.32 14.37
C GLY A 334 19.04 2.19 13.73
N ASP A 335 18.15 2.67 14.57
CA ASP A 335 17.03 3.53 14.20
C ASP A 335 17.50 4.98 14.03
N ARG A 336 18.20 5.23 12.92
CA ARG A 336 18.77 6.54 12.57
C ARG A 336 17.90 7.23 11.51
N PRO A 337 17.94 8.57 11.41
CA PRO A 337 17.13 9.32 10.46
C PRO A 337 17.29 8.81 9.02
N LEU A 338 16.19 8.73 8.27
CA LEU A 338 16.22 8.22 6.90
C LEU A 338 17.04 9.10 5.96
N GLN A 339 17.08 10.42 6.15
CA GLN A 339 17.92 11.28 5.31
C GLN A 339 19.42 10.96 5.49
N GLU A 340 19.81 10.45 6.65
CA GLU A 340 21.16 9.95 6.88
C GLU A 340 21.40 8.62 6.16
N ARG A 341 20.41 7.70 6.19
CA ARG A 341 20.45 6.44 5.43
C ARG A 341 20.51 6.69 3.92
N ALA A 342 19.70 7.64 3.43
CA ALA A 342 19.71 8.09 2.04
C ALA A 342 21.09 8.64 1.65
N ARG A 343 21.76 9.39 2.55
CA ARG A 343 23.13 9.88 2.32
C ARG A 343 24.13 8.73 2.23
N TRP A 344 24.06 7.74 3.11
CA TRP A 344 24.89 6.53 2.98
C TRP A 344 24.72 5.85 1.63
N LEU A 345 23.48 5.69 1.17
CA LEU A 345 23.17 5.05 -0.11
C LEU A 345 23.64 5.89 -1.29
N LYS A 346 23.37 7.20 -1.30
CA LYS A 346 23.75 8.13 -2.37
C LYS A 346 25.22 8.03 -2.77
N HIS A 347 26.11 7.84 -1.79
CA HIS A 347 27.54 7.74 -2.04
C HIS A 347 28.09 6.30 -2.05
N ALA A 348 27.27 5.28 -1.81
CA ALA A 348 27.69 3.90 -1.95
C ALA A 348 27.94 3.58 -3.43
N ASP A 349 28.96 2.77 -3.73
CA ASP A 349 29.25 2.36 -5.11
C ASP A 349 28.10 1.49 -5.67
N PHE A 350 27.48 0.69 -4.79
CA PHE A 350 26.21 0.01 -5.02
C PHE A 350 25.63 -0.48 -3.69
N PHE A 351 24.41 -1.03 -3.75
CA PHE A 351 23.68 -1.58 -2.61
C PHE A 351 23.28 -3.04 -2.86
N ILE A 352 23.32 -3.87 -1.82
CA ILE A 352 22.79 -5.24 -1.83
C ILE A 352 21.72 -5.38 -0.74
N GLY A 353 20.49 -5.71 -1.13
CA GLY A 353 19.40 -5.84 -0.17
C GLY A 353 18.34 -6.85 -0.58
N LEU A 354 17.30 -6.90 0.24
CA LEU A 354 16.17 -7.80 0.10
C LEU A 354 14.98 -7.10 -0.60
N SER A 355 13.85 -7.78 -0.77
CA SER A 355 12.56 -7.11 -1.04
C SER A 355 12.05 -6.39 0.24
N SER A 356 12.76 -5.33 0.63
CA SER A 356 12.51 -4.52 1.83
C SER A 356 12.67 -3.02 1.55
N GLY A 357 12.26 -2.17 2.49
CA GLY A 357 12.23 -0.72 2.31
C GLY A 357 13.57 -0.06 1.99
N LEU A 358 14.69 -0.62 2.47
CA LEU A 358 16.02 -0.06 2.18
C LEU A 358 16.42 -0.20 0.71
N SER A 359 15.93 -1.23 0.01
CA SER A 359 16.13 -1.35 -1.45
C SER A 359 15.41 -0.24 -2.21
N TRP A 360 14.20 0.14 -1.77
CA TRP A 360 13.48 1.28 -2.34
C TRP A 360 14.20 2.60 -2.07
N LEU A 361 14.77 2.75 -0.87
CA LEU A 361 15.53 3.95 -0.53
C LEU A 361 16.83 4.05 -1.35
N ALA A 362 17.52 2.92 -1.59
CA ALA A 362 18.70 2.86 -2.43
C ALA A 362 18.38 3.23 -3.89
N TRP A 363 17.29 2.69 -4.42
CA TRP A 363 16.78 3.03 -5.75
C TRP A 363 16.43 4.52 -5.87
N ALA A 364 15.72 5.06 -4.88
CA ALA A 364 15.37 6.48 -4.82
C ALA A 364 16.61 7.39 -4.69
N ALA A 365 17.68 6.91 -4.05
CA ALA A 365 18.96 7.61 -3.98
C ALA A 365 19.81 7.52 -5.27
N GLY A 366 19.34 6.78 -6.29
CA GLY A 366 20.06 6.57 -7.55
C GLY A 366 21.19 5.52 -7.45
N THR A 367 21.23 4.73 -6.38
CA THR A 367 22.27 3.74 -6.14
C THR A 367 21.99 2.44 -6.91
N PRO A 368 22.95 1.88 -7.68
CA PRO A 368 22.80 0.56 -8.30
C PRO A 368 22.41 -0.48 -7.23
N THR A 369 21.29 -1.16 -7.43
CA THR A 369 20.67 -2.00 -6.39
C THR A 369 20.59 -3.46 -6.82
N VAL A 370 21.38 -4.30 -6.18
CA VAL A 370 21.29 -5.77 -6.24
C VAL A 370 20.18 -6.22 -5.28
N MET A 371 19.07 -6.70 -5.82
CA MET A 371 17.89 -7.08 -5.02
C MET A 371 17.69 -8.60 -4.99
N ILE A 372 17.82 -9.19 -3.80
CA ILE A 372 17.67 -10.62 -3.55
C ILE A 372 16.25 -10.91 -3.09
N SER A 373 15.48 -11.65 -3.90
CA SER A 373 14.17 -12.16 -3.50
C SER A 373 13.72 -13.30 -4.40
N GLY A 374 13.40 -14.45 -3.81
CA GLY A 374 12.62 -15.51 -4.47
C GLY A 374 11.16 -15.55 -4.02
N PHE A 375 10.84 -14.83 -2.94
CA PHE A 375 9.50 -14.78 -2.35
C PHE A 375 8.50 -13.97 -3.18
N THR A 376 9.00 -12.93 -3.85
CA THR A 376 8.25 -12.06 -4.75
C THR A 376 8.68 -12.28 -6.20
N HIS A 377 7.73 -12.13 -7.13
CA HIS A 377 8.01 -12.08 -8.55
C HIS A 377 8.78 -10.80 -8.90
N PRO A 378 9.67 -10.77 -9.91
CA PRO A 378 10.41 -9.57 -10.29
C PRO A 378 9.58 -8.33 -10.68
N LEU A 379 8.30 -8.50 -11.03
CA LEU A 379 7.38 -7.39 -11.31
C LEU A 379 6.85 -6.71 -10.03
N ASN A 380 7.09 -7.27 -8.85
CA ASN A 380 6.50 -6.78 -7.61
C ASN A 380 7.15 -5.47 -7.13
N GLU A 381 8.48 -5.39 -7.27
CA GLU A 381 9.28 -4.21 -6.93
C GLU A 381 9.64 -3.39 -8.17
N PHE A 382 10.42 -2.32 -7.98
CA PHE A 382 11.03 -1.58 -9.07
C PHE A 382 12.00 -2.45 -9.88
N HIS A 383 12.15 -2.12 -11.15
CA HIS A 383 13.10 -2.69 -12.08
C HIS A 383 14.54 -2.35 -11.68
N THR A 384 15.36 -3.40 -11.63
CA THR A 384 16.82 -3.29 -11.59
C THR A 384 17.41 -4.39 -12.45
N PRO A 385 18.45 -4.10 -13.27
CA PRO A 385 19.14 -5.14 -14.05
C PRO A 385 19.89 -6.15 -13.15
N TYR A 386 19.98 -5.86 -11.85
CA TYR A 386 20.66 -6.67 -10.83
C TYR A 386 19.68 -7.43 -9.93
N ARG A 387 18.44 -7.67 -10.37
CA ARG A 387 17.46 -8.50 -9.66
C ARG A 387 17.93 -9.97 -9.59
N ILE A 388 17.89 -10.56 -8.39
CA ILE A 388 18.28 -11.96 -8.13
C ILE A 388 17.05 -12.78 -7.73
N ALA A 389 16.65 -13.68 -8.62
CA ALA A 389 15.59 -14.67 -8.39
C ALA A 389 16.03 -16.04 -8.93
N ASN A 390 15.51 -17.13 -8.37
CA ASN A 390 15.72 -18.48 -8.88
C ASN A 390 14.37 -19.12 -9.25
N PHE A 391 14.16 -19.36 -10.55
CA PHE A 391 12.90 -19.91 -11.08
C PHE A 391 12.87 -21.45 -11.13
N HIS A 392 13.97 -22.13 -10.77
CA HIS A 392 14.03 -23.61 -10.73
C HIS A 392 13.44 -24.21 -9.45
N THR A 393 12.93 -23.36 -8.55
CA THR A 393 12.43 -23.72 -7.22
C THR A 393 11.10 -23.00 -6.95
N CYS A 394 10.39 -23.36 -5.88
CA CYS A 394 9.25 -22.60 -5.38
C CYS A 394 9.60 -21.11 -5.31
N ASN A 395 8.75 -20.26 -5.87
CA ASN A 395 8.99 -18.82 -5.95
C ASN A 395 7.67 -18.04 -5.97
N SER A 396 7.76 -16.72 -5.85
CA SER A 396 6.65 -15.78 -6.04
C SER A 396 5.42 -16.03 -5.16
N CYS A 397 5.61 -16.60 -3.96
CA CYS A 397 4.51 -16.91 -3.03
C CYS A 397 3.66 -15.68 -2.67
N TRP A 398 4.26 -14.50 -2.62
CA TRP A 398 3.56 -13.22 -2.38
C TRP A 398 2.58 -12.86 -3.50
N ASN A 399 2.92 -13.20 -4.74
CA ASN A 399 2.17 -12.80 -5.93
C ASN A 399 1.09 -13.81 -6.31
N ASP A 400 1.01 -14.96 -5.64
CA ASP A 400 0.03 -15.99 -5.93
C ASP A 400 -1.34 -15.63 -5.32
N PRO A 401 -2.38 -15.38 -6.12
CA PRO A 401 -3.69 -15.01 -5.60
C PRO A 401 -4.36 -16.15 -4.79
N ALA A 402 -3.94 -17.40 -4.97
CA ALA A 402 -4.43 -18.53 -4.19
C ALA A 402 -3.94 -18.51 -2.73
N HIS A 403 -2.96 -17.68 -2.40
CA HIS A 403 -2.39 -17.57 -1.06
C HIS A 403 -2.55 -16.15 -0.51
N ARG A 404 -3.24 -16.04 0.63
CA ARG A 404 -3.34 -14.79 1.40
C ARG A 404 -2.16 -14.68 2.35
N PHE A 405 -1.42 -13.58 2.27
CA PHE A 405 -0.31 -13.31 3.16
C PHE A 405 -0.80 -13.19 4.61
N ASP A 406 -0.12 -13.86 5.55
CA ASP A 406 -0.41 -13.76 6.97
C ASP A 406 0.61 -12.84 7.64
N HIS A 407 0.17 -11.62 7.97
CA HIS A 407 0.98 -10.60 8.63
C HIS A 407 1.42 -10.99 10.05
N LYS A 408 0.78 -11.99 10.67
CA LYS A 408 1.10 -12.44 12.03
C LYS A 408 2.10 -13.61 12.03
N ASP A 409 2.30 -14.26 10.89
CA ASP A 409 3.19 -15.40 10.75
C ASP A 409 4.57 -14.97 10.22
N PHE A 410 5.52 -14.75 11.13
CA PHE A 410 6.88 -14.40 10.73
C PHE A 410 7.53 -15.47 9.83
N LEU A 411 7.15 -16.75 10.00
CA LEU A 411 7.69 -17.88 9.23
C LEU A 411 6.78 -18.29 8.06
N TRP A 412 5.97 -17.36 7.55
CA TRP A 412 5.01 -17.63 6.47
C TRP A 412 5.67 -18.24 5.23
N CYS A 413 5.26 -19.45 4.87
CA CYS A 413 5.69 -20.15 3.67
C CYS A 413 4.54 -21.05 3.19
N PRO A 414 3.57 -20.51 2.43
CA PRO A 414 2.25 -21.13 2.28
C PRO A 414 2.28 -22.53 1.65
N ARG A 415 3.33 -22.84 0.87
CA ARG A 415 3.46 -24.12 0.15
C ARG A 415 4.33 -25.15 0.88
N HIS A 416 5.28 -24.71 1.72
CA HIS A 416 6.35 -25.58 2.24
C HIS A 416 6.70 -25.33 3.72
N LYS A 417 5.85 -24.66 4.49
CA LYS A 417 6.05 -24.46 5.94
C LYS A 417 6.19 -25.81 6.65
N ASN A 418 7.17 -25.92 7.55
CA ASN A 418 7.49 -27.13 8.33
C ASN A 418 7.87 -28.34 7.46
N THR A 419 8.53 -28.11 6.33
CA THR A 419 9.09 -29.16 5.46
C THR A 419 10.56 -28.87 5.16
N ASP A 420 11.29 -29.86 4.66
CA ASP A 420 12.70 -29.71 4.23
C ASP A 420 12.90 -28.66 3.12
N ARG A 421 11.80 -28.29 2.45
CA ARG A 421 11.74 -27.30 1.35
C ARG A 421 11.37 -25.88 1.83
N GLN A 422 11.19 -25.66 3.14
CA GLN A 422 10.83 -24.34 3.65
C GLN A 422 11.86 -23.28 3.24
N PHE A 423 11.38 -22.16 2.69
CA PHE A 423 12.20 -21.06 2.15
C PHE A 423 13.20 -21.44 1.04
N GLU A 424 12.98 -22.55 0.32
CA GLU A 424 13.83 -22.93 -0.82
C GLU A 424 13.99 -21.81 -1.86
N CYS A 425 12.96 -20.95 -1.98
CA CYS A 425 12.92 -19.78 -2.84
C CYS A 425 14.12 -18.85 -2.69
N THR A 426 14.70 -18.74 -1.48
CA THR A 426 15.90 -17.95 -1.23
C THR A 426 17.09 -18.78 -0.74
N ARG A 427 16.88 -19.96 -0.14
CA ARG A 427 17.98 -20.88 0.22
C ARG A 427 18.79 -21.30 -1.01
N LEU A 428 18.12 -21.51 -2.14
CA LEU A 428 18.75 -21.96 -3.40
C LEU A 428 19.22 -20.82 -4.31
N ILE A 429 19.16 -19.57 -3.84
CA ILE A 429 19.90 -18.47 -4.47
C ILE A 429 21.34 -18.56 -3.99
N THR A 430 22.26 -18.84 -4.90
CA THR A 430 23.67 -19.08 -4.58
C THR A 430 24.47 -17.78 -4.53
N VAL A 431 25.60 -17.82 -3.83
CA VAL A 431 26.57 -16.71 -3.80
C VAL A 431 27.07 -16.37 -5.20
N GLU A 432 27.35 -17.38 -6.03
CA GLU A 432 27.84 -17.17 -7.41
C GLU A 432 26.83 -16.43 -8.29
N GLN A 433 25.53 -16.65 -8.09
CA GLN A 433 24.49 -15.89 -8.79
C GLN A 433 24.58 -14.40 -8.47
N ILE A 434 24.81 -14.06 -7.20
CA ILE A 434 24.94 -12.67 -6.74
C ILE A 434 26.26 -12.05 -7.24
N LYS A 435 27.39 -12.78 -7.14
CA LYS A 435 28.68 -12.32 -7.70
C LYS A 435 28.57 -12.01 -9.20
N THR A 436 27.89 -12.87 -9.95
CA THR A 436 27.64 -12.66 -11.38
C THR A 436 26.86 -11.37 -11.64
N ALA A 437 25.87 -11.04 -10.80
CA ALA A 437 25.16 -9.78 -10.92
C ALA A 437 26.03 -8.58 -10.56
N ILE A 438 26.83 -8.67 -9.49
CA ILE A 438 27.75 -7.61 -9.06
C ILE A 438 28.78 -7.29 -10.16
N ARG A 439 29.34 -8.31 -10.82
CA ARG A 439 30.29 -8.14 -11.94
C ARG A 439 29.72 -7.38 -13.14
N ARG A 440 28.39 -7.29 -13.26
CA ARG A 440 27.72 -6.50 -14.31
C ARG A 440 27.52 -5.03 -13.93
N ILE A 441 27.85 -4.63 -12.70
CA ILE A 441 27.75 -3.24 -12.25
C ILE A 441 28.90 -2.44 -12.87
N PRO A 442 28.62 -1.33 -13.59
CA PRO A 442 29.66 -0.47 -14.14
C PRO A 442 30.64 0.00 -13.06
N GLY A 443 31.94 -0.09 -13.35
CA GLY A 443 32.99 0.33 -12.42
C GLY A 443 33.35 -0.69 -11.34
N PHE A 444 32.67 -1.84 -11.25
CA PHE A 444 33.15 -2.96 -10.45
C PHE A 444 34.37 -3.58 -11.12
N ALA A 445 35.52 -3.54 -10.44
CA ALA A 445 36.73 -4.25 -10.82
C ALA A 445 37.04 -5.27 -9.74
N GLU A 446 37.22 -6.54 -10.12
CA GLU A 446 37.77 -7.52 -9.18
C GLU A 446 39.18 -7.07 -8.81
N GLY A 447 39.42 -6.81 -7.53
CA GLY A 447 40.76 -6.52 -7.04
C GLY A 447 41.70 -7.66 -7.44
N ALA A 448 42.90 -7.33 -7.91
CA ALA A 448 43.93 -8.34 -8.16
C ALA A 448 44.12 -9.16 -6.88
N PRO A 449 44.16 -10.50 -6.94
CA PRO A 449 44.38 -11.31 -5.76
C PRO A 449 45.68 -10.86 -5.08
N ALA A 450 45.61 -10.64 -3.76
CA ALA A 450 46.81 -10.35 -2.97
C ALA A 450 47.83 -11.47 -3.25
N ALA A 451 49.04 -11.09 -3.67
CA ALA A 451 50.10 -12.04 -3.94
C ALA A 451 50.29 -12.95 -2.71
N PRO A 452 50.43 -14.28 -2.89
CA PRO A 452 50.63 -15.16 -1.76
C PRO A 452 51.89 -14.74 -1.01
N THR A 453 51.73 -14.37 0.26
CA THR A 453 52.85 -14.27 1.20
C THR A 453 53.41 -15.68 1.37
N VAL A 454 54.63 -15.87 0.85
CA VAL A 454 55.43 -17.10 0.98
C VAL A 454 55.84 -17.31 2.44
#